data_AF-A0A812ZCH5-F1
#
_entry.id   AF-A0A812ZCH5-F1
#
_cell.length_a   1.000
_cell.length_b   1.000
_cell.length_c   1.000
_cell.angle_alpha   90.00
_cell.angle_beta   90.00
_cell.angle_gamma   90.00
#
_symmetry.space_group_name_H-M   'P 1'
#
loop_
_entity.id
_entity.type
_entity.pdbx_description
1 polymer ?
#
loop_
_entity_poly.entity_id
_entity_poly.type
_entity_poly.pdbx_seq_one_letter_code
_entity_poly.pdbx_strand_id
1 'polypeptide(L)'
;YIDPEDWTDERNMLDGLVSKTVPLNPSFVFVGGDMQNWWPNEGAQKDRNRPGGMSDADFQELCSKDLGRKQRASVRRSLEALEGAGIPVYYTPGNHDIGDHPDVQTLERYVGSSGENGWGPLFQRVKQEGGILYLQLNSQVYWSTAEVLDDYRAKQLEFLQAEVSNMQASIKRLVLLTHIPPFMSSVDEKEGWANWKQVYRKQILDLLSEPRVPMLWVCGHFHANVETDVTYQGVPMSIRVTSAAGTTMQWDGLNEPWSNSSKDSLIRMVRRPEE
;
A
#
# COMPACT_ATOMS: atom_id res chain seq x y z
N TYR A 1 -26.10 -6.77 -5.01
CA TYR A 1 -25.12 -7.33 -5.95
C TYR A 1 -24.38 -6.14 -6.53
N ILE A 2 -23.08 -6.02 -6.26
CA ILE A 2 -22.25 -4.96 -6.85
C ILE A 2 -21.84 -5.47 -8.24
N ASP A 3 -22.10 -4.68 -9.27
CA ASP A 3 -21.66 -5.01 -10.63
C ASP A 3 -20.12 -4.90 -10.69
N PRO A 4 -19.38 -6.00 -10.94
CA PRO A 4 -17.92 -5.95 -11.01
C PRO A 4 -17.40 -5.08 -12.16
N GLU A 5 -18.24 -4.76 -13.14
CA GLU A 5 -17.90 -3.89 -14.27
C GLU A 5 -18.13 -2.40 -13.98
N ASP A 6 -18.77 -2.05 -12.87
CA ASP A 6 -19.01 -0.67 -12.46
C ASP A 6 -18.18 -0.31 -11.22
N TRP A 7 -17.22 0.60 -11.42
CA TRP A 7 -16.42 1.23 -10.36
C TRP A 7 -16.53 2.75 -10.40
N THR A 8 -17.68 3.26 -10.89
CA THR A 8 -17.89 4.69 -11.11
C THR A 8 -17.81 5.48 -9.81
N ASP A 9 -18.36 4.96 -8.72
CA ASP A 9 -18.36 5.64 -7.43
C ASP A 9 -16.94 5.72 -6.83
N GLU A 10 -16.17 4.63 -6.86
CA GLU A 10 -14.78 4.62 -6.40
C GLU A 10 -13.91 5.59 -7.22
N ARG A 11 -14.12 5.62 -8.54
CA ARG A 11 -13.42 6.58 -9.41
C ARG A 11 -13.81 8.03 -9.04
N ASN A 12 -15.10 8.32 -8.88
CA ASN A 12 -15.55 9.67 -8.54
C ASN A 12 -15.00 10.12 -7.18
N MET A 13 -14.87 9.22 -6.21
CA MET A 13 -14.22 9.51 -4.93
C MET A 13 -12.73 9.82 -5.10
N LEU A 14 -12.00 9.03 -5.90
CA LEU A 14 -10.60 9.29 -6.21
C LEU A 14 -10.41 10.63 -6.94
N ASP A 15 -11.23 10.91 -7.95
CA ASP A 15 -11.22 12.20 -8.68
C ASP A 15 -11.47 13.37 -7.71
N GLY A 16 -12.43 13.20 -6.80
CA GLY A 16 -12.72 14.15 -5.73
C GLY A 16 -11.53 14.39 -4.81
N LEU A 17 -10.80 13.34 -4.41
CA LEU A 17 -9.59 13.45 -3.60
C LEU A 17 -8.48 14.17 -4.36
N VAL A 18 -8.23 13.78 -5.62
CA VAL A 18 -7.21 14.42 -6.47
C VAL A 18 -7.49 15.92 -6.64
N SER A 19 -8.75 16.29 -6.92
CA SER A 19 -9.13 17.69 -7.11
C SER A 19 -8.90 18.54 -5.86
N LYS A 20 -8.99 17.93 -4.66
CA LYS A 20 -8.69 18.58 -3.38
C LYS A 20 -7.20 18.59 -3.07
N THR A 21 -6.43 17.62 -3.54
CA THR A 21 -4.99 17.50 -3.27
C THR A 21 -4.17 18.46 -4.13
N VAL A 22 -4.53 18.66 -5.41
CA VAL A 22 -3.77 19.53 -6.33
C VAL A 22 -3.55 20.96 -5.78
N PRO A 23 -4.59 21.67 -5.28
CA PRO A 23 -4.42 23.03 -4.73
C PRO A 23 -3.52 23.09 -3.50
N LEU A 24 -3.34 21.98 -2.79
CA LEU A 24 -2.49 21.92 -1.60
C LEU A 24 -0.99 21.88 -1.95
N ASN A 25 -0.66 21.62 -3.22
CA ASN A 25 0.69 21.59 -3.76
C ASN A 25 1.70 20.81 -2.87
N PRO A 26 1.40 19.54 -2.55
CA PRO A 26 2.28 18.73 -1.71
C PRO A 26 3.59 18.44 -2.44
N SER A 27 4.64 18.14 -1.67
CA SER A 27 5.95 17.82 -2.25
C SER A 27 5.98 16.47 -2.99
N PHE A 28 5.04 15.58 -2.66
CA PHE A 28 4.67 14.35 -3.38
C PHE A 28 3.32 13.81 -2.87
N VAL A 29 2.74 12.86 -3.61
CA VAL A 29 1.61 12.03 -3.17
C VAL A 29 2.04 10.57 -3.08
N PHE A 30 1.57 9.85 -2.07
CA PHE A 30 1.76 8.41 -1.92
C PHE A 30 0.43 7.68 -2.07
N VAL A 31 0.39 6.68 -2.94
CA VAL A 31 -0.74 5.77 -3.12
C VAL A 31 -0.39 4.43 -2.50
N GLY A 32 -1.07 4.13 -1.39
CA GLY A 32 -0.76 3.03 -0.48
C GLY A 32 -1.23 1.64 -0.91
N GLY A 33 -1.19 1.30 -2.20
CA GLY A 33 -1.60 -0.01 -2.72
C GLY A 33 -3.07 -0.15 -3.09
N ASP A 34 -3.43 -1.33 -3.62
CA ASP A 34 -4.75 -1.73 -4.08
C ASP A 34 -5.35 -0.79 -5.14
N MET A 35 -4.61 -0.60 -6.24
CA MET A 35 -5.00 0.27 -7.36
C MET A 35 -5.92 -0.43 -8.38
N GLN A 36 -6.50 -1.56 -7.99
CA GLN A 36 -7.52 -2.29 -8.71
C GLN A 36 -8.35 -3.12 -7.72
N ASN A 37 -9.62 -3.38 -8.04
CA ASN A 37 -10.45 -4.30 -7.26
C ASN A 37 -10.28 -5.73 -7.75
N TRP A 38 -10.14 -5.91 -9.07
CA TRP A 38 -10.01 -7.21 -9.71
C TRP A 38 -8.72 -7.89 -9.26
N TRP A 39 -8.83 -9.05 -8.61
CA TRP A 39 -7.67 -9.76 -8.09
C TRP A 39 -6.75 -10.26 -9.22
N PRO A 40 -5.43 -10.18 -9.02
CA PRO A 40 -4.46 -10.68 -9.97
C PRO A 40 -4.32 -12.19 -9.80
N ASN A 41 -4.76 -12.94 -10.82
CA ASN A 41 -4.61 -14.40 -11.01
C ASN A 41 -3.80 -15.16 -9.94
N GLU A 42 -4.45 -15.62 -8.88
CA GLU A 42 -3.86 -16.52 -7.89
C GLU A 42 -4.14 -17.98 -8.27
N GLY A 43 -3.08 -18.79 -8.38
CA GLY A 43 -3.12 -20.18 -8.86
C GLY A 43 -4.38 -21.00 -8.52
N ALA A 44 -4.57 -21.37 -7.24
CA ALA A 44 -5.66 -22.27 -6.81
C ALA A 44 -7.00 -21.56 -6.48
N GLN A 45 -7.02 -20.22 -6.37
CA GLN A 45 -8.22 -19.45 -6.00
C GLN A 45 -8.91 -18.84 -7.23
N LYS A 46 -9.36 -19.71 -8.14
CA LYS A 46 -9.85 -19.34 -9.48
C LYS A 46 -11.12 -18.48 -9.47
N ASP A 47 -11.86 -18.46 -8.36
CA ASP A 47 -13.18 -17.84 -8.29
C ASP A 47 -13.23 -16.62 -7.35
N ARG A 48 -12.09 -16.07 -6.93
CA ARG A 48 -12.06 -14.89 -6.03
C ARG A 48 -12.76 -13.66 -6.61
N ASN A 49 -12.69 -13.50 -7.93
CA ASN A 49 -13.38 -12.45 -8.68
C ASN A 49 -14.81 -12.83 -9.08
N ARG A 50 -15.28 -14.05 -8.79
CA ARG A 50 -16.59 -14.52 -9.20
C ARG A 50 -17.65 -13.97 -8.26
N PRO A 51 -18.60 -13.16 -8.76
CA PRO A 51 -19.73 -12.75 -7.94
C PRO A 51 -20.57 -13.97 -7.51
N GLY A 52 -21.13 -13.90 -6.30
CA GLY A 52 -21.96 -14.97 -5.76
C GLY A 52 -23.14 -15.30 -6.69
N GLY A 53 -23.31 -16.59 -7.01
CA GLY A 53 -24.40 -17.07 -7.86
C GLY A 53 -24.18 -16.91 -9.37
N MET A 54 -23.01 -16.43 -9.83
CA MET A 54 -22.68 -16.35 -11.25
C MET A 54 -22.39 -17.73 -11.85
N SER A 55 -22.90 -18.01 -13.05
CA SER A 55 -22.64 -19.25 -13.77
C SER A 55 -21.19 -19.31 -14.27
N ASP A 56 -20.69 -20.52 -14.57
CA ASP A 56 -19.34 -20.67 -15.14
C ASP A 56 -19.20 -19.94 -16.48
N ALA A 57 -20.24 -19.97 -17.33
CA ALA A 57 -20.22 -19.32 -18.64
C ALA A 57 -20.10 -17.80 -18.50
N ASP A 58 -20.93 -17.19 -17.65
CA ASP A 58 -20.90 -15.75 -17.39
C ASP A 58 -19.58 -15.33 -16.75
N PHE A 59 -19.01 -16.16 -15.87
CA PHE A 59 -17.74 -15.86 -15.24
C PHE A 59 -16.56 -15.93 -16.22
N GLN A 60 -16.57 -16.87 -17.17
CA GLN A 60 -15.58 -16.91 -18.24
C GLN A 60 -15.69 -15.68 -19.15
N GLU A 61 -16.92 -15.26 -19.47
CA GLU A 61 -17.13 -14.01 -20.20
C GLU A 61 -16.56 -12.82 -19.42
N LEU A 62 -16.87 -12.71 -18.13
CA LEU A 62 -16.35 -11.64 -17.27
C LEU A 62 -14.82 -11.62 -17.22
N CYS A 63 -14.18 -12.79 -17.06
CA CYS A 63 -12.72 -12.93 -17.07
C CYS A 63 -12.09 -12.42 -18.37
N SER A 64 -12.78 -12.59 -19.51
CA SER A 64 -12.28 -12.13 -20.82
C SER A 64 -12.23 -10.60 -20.96
N LYS A 65 -12.90 -9.85 -20.08
CA LYS A 65 -13.02 -8.39 -20.16
C LYS A 65 -11.81 -7.61 -19.62
N ASP A 66 -10.85 -8.30 -18.99
CA ASP A 66 -9.62 -7.74 -18.40
C ASP A 66 -9.91 -6.51 -17.51
N LEU A 67 -10.82 -6.70 -16.55
CA LEU A 67 -11.29 -5.61 -15.69
C LEU A 67 -10.18 -4.99 -14.85
N GLY A 68 -9.23 -5.79 -14.37
CA GLY A 68 -8.07 -5.27 -13.65
C GLY A 68 -7.28 -4.25 -14.46
N ARG A 69 -7.01 -4.51 -15.75
CA ARG A 69 -6.33 -3.54 -16.61
C ARG A 69 -7.15 -2.26 -16.81
N LYS A 70 -8.47 -2.38 -16.98
CA LYS A 70 -9.36 -1.21 -17.13
C LYS A 70 -9.42 -0.37 -15.84
N GLN A 71 -9.45 -1.02 -14.68
CA GLN A 71 -9.41 -0.35 -13.38
C GLN A 71 -8.08 0.38 -13.17
N ARG A 72 -6.93 -0.27 -13.42
CA ARG A 72 -5.61 0.38 -13.37
C ARG A 72 -5.54 1.60 -14.29
N ALA A 73 -6.05 1.49 -15.51
CA ALA A 73 -6.11 2.61 -16.45
C ALA A 73 -7.01 3.74 -15.94
N SER A 74 -8.12 3.42 -15.26
CA SER A 74 -8.99 4.41 -14.63
C SER A 74 -8.28 5.17 -13.51
N VAL A 75 -7.59 4.45 -12.60
CA VAL A 75 -6.80 5.08 -11.52
C VAL A 75 -5.74 6.01 -12.08
N ARG A 76 -5.01 5.59 -13.13
CA ARG A 76 -4.02 6.47 -13.80
C ARG A 76 -4.63 7.77 -14.30
N ARG A 77 -5.76 7.70 -15.02
CA ARG A 77 -6.44 8.90 -15.52
C ARG A 77 -6.84 9.84 -14.40
N SER A 78 -7.32 9.32 -13.28
CA SER A 78 -7.64 10.15 -12.10
C SER A 78 -6.39 10.88 -11.56
N LEU A 79 -5.22 10.24 -11.61
CA LEU A 79 -3.97 10.79 -11.10
C LEU A 79 -3.22 11.72 -12.08
N GLU A 80 -3.59 11.75 -13.37
CA GLU A 80 -2.98 12.63 -14.40
C GLU A 80 -3.00 14.11 -14.00
N ALA A 81 -4.00 14.56 -13.23
CA ALA A 81 -4.06 15.94 -12.75
C ALA A 81 -2.94 16.29 -11.75
N LEU A 82 -2.43 15.32 -10.98
CA LEU A 82 -1.27 15.52 -10.10
C LEU A 82 0.01 15.66 -10.93
N GLU A 83 0.20 14.78 -11.91
CA GLU A 83 1.35 14.81 -12.82
C GLU A 83 1.38 16.11 -13.63
N GLY A 84 0.24 16.54 -14.16
CA GLY A 84 0.08 17.81 -14.87
C GLY A 84 0.35 19.04 -14.01
N ALA A 85 0.18 18.93 -12.69
CA ALA A 85 0.56 19.96 -11.72
C ALA A 85 2.03 19.86 -11.26
N GLY A 86 2.80 18.91 -11.78
CA GLY A 86 4.19 18.67 -11.39
C GLY A 86 4.37 18.05 -10.01
N ILE A 87 3.32 17.42 -9.47
CA ILE A 87 3.35 16.74 -8.16
C ILE A 87 3.74 15.26 -8.40
N PRO A 88 4.91 14.79 -7.91
CA PRO A 88 5.31 13.41 -8.04
C PRO A 88 4.36 12.47 -7.30
N VAL A 89 4.02 11.32 -7.90
CA VAL A 89 3.21 10.27 -7.27
C VAL A 89 4.06 9.01 -7.10
N TYR A 90 4.09 8.49 -5.88
CA TYR A 90 4.78 7.25 -5.53
C TYR A 90 3.77 6.19 -5.13
N TYR A 91 4.06 4.95 -5.53
CA TYR A 91 3.16 3.82 -5.36
C TYR A 91 3.86 2.73 -4.55
N THR A 92 3.09 1.94 -3.83
CA THR A 92 3.51 0.63 -3.33
C THR A 92 2.50 -0.41 -3.76
N PRO A 93 2.88 -1.67 -4.02
CA PRO A 93 1.89 -2.69 -4.31
C PRO A 93 1.09 -3.04 -3.04
N GLY A 94 -0.20 -3.26 -3.21
CA GLY A 94 -1.07 -3.97 -2.28
C GLY A 94 -1.43 -5.36 -2.77
N ASN A 95 -2.16 -6.12 -1.95
CA ASN A 95 -2.53 -7.49 -2.29
C ASN A 95 -3.45 -7.58 -3.51
N HIS A 96 -4.27 -6.57 -3.81
CA HIS A 96 -5.05 -6.55 -5.05
C HIS A 96 -4.20 -6.24 -6.31
N ASP A 97 -2.98 -5.76 -6.17
CA ASP A 97 -2.12 -5.46 -7.32
C ASP A 97 -1.26 -6.66 -7.72
N ILE A 98 -0.73 -7.35 -6.71
CA ILE A 98 0.26 -8.43 -6.87
C ILE A 98 -0.17 -9.78 -6.27
N GLY A 99 -1.29 -9.85 -5.56
CA GLY A 99 -1.81 -11.07 -4.93
C GLY A 99 -1.43 -11.19 -3.45
N ASP A 100 -2.15 -12.04 -2.71
CA ASP A 100 -1.82 -12.38 -1.32
C ASP A 100 -0.51 -13.19 -1.29
N HIS A 101 -0.34 -14.05 -2.28
CA HIS A 101 0.88 -14.81 -2.54
C HIS A 101 1.43 -14.47 -3.94
N PRO A 102 2.12 -13.34 -4.10
CA PRO A 102 2.64 -12.92 -5.39
C PRO A 102 3.57 -13.96 -6.00
N ASP A 103 3.52 -14.03 -7.32
CA ASP A 103 4.47 -14.77 -8.14
C ASP A 103 5.32 -13.80 -8.99
N VAL A 104 6.25 -14.34 -9.78
CA VAL A 104 7.11 -13.53 -10.63
C VAL A 104 6.30 -12.70 -11.63
N GLN A 105 5.23 -13.25 -12.20
CA GLN A 105 4.45 -12.58 -13.25
C GLN A 105 3.69 -11.35 -12.71
N THR A 106 3.06 -11.50 -11.55
CA THR A 106 2.34 -10.42 -10.88
C THR A 106 3.29 -9.30 -10.44
N LEU A 107 4.47 -9.64 -9.93
CA LEU A 107 5.52 -8.68 -9.58
C LEU A 107 6.08 -7.94 -10.81
N GLU A 108 6.39 -8.67 -11.89
CA GLU A 108 6.88 -8.08 -13.16
C GLU A 108 5.83 -7.16 -13.81
N ARG A 109 4.55 -7.54 -13.77
CA ARG A 109 3.46 -6.69 -14.25
C ARG A 109 3.33 -5.41 -13.43
N TYR A 110 3.48 -5.50 -12.10
CA TYR A 110 3.49 -4.31 -11.26
C TYR A 110 4.63 -3.37 -11.63
N VAL A 111 5.85 -3.91 -11.84
CA VAL A 111 7.02 -3.10 -12.23
C VAL A 111 6.89 -2.55 -13.65
N GLY A 112 6.17 -3.25 -14.53
CA GLY A 112 6.00 -2.89 -15.95
C GLY A 112 7.02 -3.56 -16.87
N SER A 113 7.80 -4.53 -16.38
CA SER A 113 8.71 -5.32 -17.21
C SER A 113 7.99 -6.31 -18.12
N SER A 114 6.69 -6.55 -17.91
CA SER A 114 5.84 -7.38 -18.77
C SER A 114 5.34 -6.69 -20.05
N GLY A 115 5.72 -5.42 -20.28
CA GLY A 115 5.21 -4.61 -21.41
C GLY A 115 3.86 -3.94 -21.15
N GLU A 116 3.28 -4.13 -19.96
CA GLU A 116 2.19 -3.28 -19.46
C GLU A 116 2.76 -2.00 -18.82
N ASN A 117 1.97 -0.93 -18.80
CA ASN A 117 2.30 0.23 -17.96
C ASN A 117 2.28 -0.24 -16.49
N GLY A 118 3.45 -0.33 -15.87
CA GLY A 118 3.64 -0.63 -14.45
C GLY A 118 3.40 0.59 -13.55
N TRP A 119 3.45 0.38 -12.25
CA TRP A 119 3.33 1.42 -11.23
C TRP A 119 4.69 1.92 -10.72
N GLY A 120 5.77 1.19 -10.99
CA GLY A 120 7.13 1.56 -10.61
C GLY A 120 7.85 0.45 -9.84
N PRO A 121 8.98 0.76 -9.19
CA PRO A 121 9.76 -0.24 -8.48
C PRO A 121 8.97 -0.81 -7.28
N LEU A 122 9.31 -2.03 -6.86
CA LEU A 122 8.70 -2.67 -5.68
C LEU A 122 9.12 -2.00 -4.37
N PHE A 123 10.29 -1.38 -4.34
CA PHE A 123 10.79 -0.59 -3.22
C PHE A 123 11.78 0.45 -3.73
N GLN A 124 11.87 1.59 -3.03
CA GLN A 124 12.79 2.66 -3.39
C GLN A 124 12.99 3.67 -2.26
N ARG A 125 14.09 4.43 -2.34
CA ARG A 125 14.19 5.72 -1.64
C ARG A 125 13.32 6.72 -2.39
N VAL A 126 12.29 7.23 -1.71
CA VAL A 126 11.34 8.20 -2.29
C VAL A 126 11.95 9.59 -2.31
N LYS A 127 12.39 10.06 -1.14
CA LYS A 127 12.92 11.42 -0.98
C LYS A 127 13.75 11.54 0.29
N GLN A 128 14.59 12.56 0.35
CA GLN A 128 15.22 13.03 1.57
C GLN A 128 15.08 14.56 1.63
N GLU A 129 14.32 15.08 2.60
CA GLU A 129 14.14 16.53 2.78
C GLU A 129 13.91 16.89 4.26
N GLY A 130 14.42 18.04 4.70
CA GLY A 130 14.15 18.56 6.05
C GLY A 130 14.53 17.62 7.21
N GLY A 131 15.58 16.81 7.02
CA GLY A 131 15.98 15.80 8.01
C GLY A 131 15.06 14.57 8.05
N ILE A 132 14.24 14.35 7.02
CA ILE A 132 13.36 13.18 6.90
C ILE A 132 13.82 12.34 5.71
N LEU A 133 13.93 11.03 5.92
CA LEU A 133 14.17 10.04 4.86
C LEU A 133 12.88 9.25 4.62
N TYR A 134 12.40 9.25 3.39
CA TYR A 134 11.18 8.55 2.96
C TYR A 134 11.55 7.30 2.17
N LEU A 135 11.10 6.14 2.65
CA LEU A 135 11.35 4.84 2.02
C LEU A 135 10.01 4.19 1.69
N GLN A 136 9.85 3.72 0.46
CA GLN A 136 8.71 2.92 0.04
C GLN A 136 9.11 1.45 -0.02
N LEU A 137 8.31 0.57 0.59
CA LEU A 137 8.59 -0.86 0.69
C LEU A 137 7.39 -1.67 0.21
N ASN A 138 7.65 -2.74 -0.54
CA ASN A 138 6.67 -3.78 -0.79
C ASN A 138 6.47 -4.57 0.51
N SER A 139 5.32 -4.39 1.17
CA SER A 139 5.00 -5.12 2.41
C SER A 139 4.52 -6.55 2.18
N GLN A 140 4.10 -6.92 0.97
CA GLN A 140 3.55 -8.24 0.68
C GLN A 140 4.60 -9.35 0.89
N VAL A 141 5.89 -9.03 0.66
CA VAL A 141 7.00 -9.97 0.90
C VAL A 141 7.19 -10.30 2.39
N TYR A 142 6.65 -9.48 3.30
CA TYR A 142 6.66 -9.71 4.74
C TYR A 142 5.36 -10.33 5.26
N TRP A 143 4.29 -10.33 4.46
CA TRP A 143 3.02 -10.97 4.79
C TRP A 143 2.96 -12.41 4.30
N SER A 144 3.41 -12.67 3.07
CA SER A 144 3.43 -14.01 2.47
C SER A 144 4.71 -14.77 2.82
N THR A 145 4.57 -16.07 3.08
CA THR A 145 5.71 -16.99 3.27
C THR A 145 6.07 -17.78 2.01
N ALA A 146 5.54 -17.40 0.85
CA ALA A 146 5.85 -18.09 -0.40
C ALA A 146 7.36 -18.02 -0.73
N GLU A 147 7.96 -19.16 -1.08
CA GLU A 147 9.40 -19.30 -1.35
C GLU A 147 9.85 -18.42 -2.53
N VAL A 148 8.98 -18.21 -3.53
CA VAL A 148 9.25 -17.30 -4.66
C VAL A 148 9.59 -15.86 -4.23
N LEU A 149 9.24 -15.49 -2.99
CA LEU A 149 9.49 -14.16 -2.43
C LEU A 149 10.81 -14.05 -1.67
N ASP A 150 11.56 -15.14 -1.48
CA ASP A 150 12.82 -15.12 -0.70
C ASP A 150 13.86 -14.16 -1.30
N ASP A 151 14.06 -14.23 -2.62
CA ASP A 151 14.97 -13.31 -3.32
C ASP A 151 14.50 -11.85 -3.24
N TYR A 152 13.19 -11.61 -3.27
CA TYR A 152 12.62 -10.26 -3.16
C TYR A 152 12.77 -9.71 -1.73
N ARG A 153 12.56 -10.55 -0.71
CA ARG A 153 12.83 -10.21 0.70
C ARG A 153 14.30 -9.88 0.90
N ALA A 154 15.21 -10.69 0.36
CA ALA A 154 16.65 -10.49 0.48
C ALA A 154 17.09 -9.17 -0.15
N LYS A 155 16.62 -8.87 -1.37
CA LYS A 155 16.91 -7.60 -2.06
C LYS A 155 16.38 -6.38 -1.31
N GLN A 156 15.16 -6.46 -0.76
CA GLN A 156 14.61 -5.36 0.03
C GLN A 156 15.36 -5.19 1.36
N LEU A 157 15.81 -6.28 1.99
CA LEU A 157 16.65 -6.24 3.19
C LEU A 157 18.02 -5.60 2.90
N GLU A 158 18.69 -5.99 1.81
CA GLU A 158 19.96 -5.40 1.37
C GLU A 158 19.82 -3.90 1.12
N PHE A 159 18.74 -3.50 0.43
CA PHE A 159 18.39 -2.09 0.23
C PHE A 159 18.25 -1.35 1.56
N LEU A 160 17.47 -1.89 2.51
CA LEU A 160 17.28 -1.26 3.82
C LEU A 160 18.59 -1.17 4.63
N GLN A 161 19.44 -2.20 4.55
CA GLN A 161 20.76 -2.19 5.18
C GLN A 161 21.64 -1.09 4.60
N ALA A 162 21.61 -0.88 3.28
CA ALA A 162 22.33 0.21 2.63
C ALA A 162 21.77 1.59 3.03
N GLU A 163 20.46 1.75 3.13
CA GLU A 163 19.83 2.99 3.58
C GLU A 163 20.20 3.34 5.03
N VAL A 164 20.19 2.33 5.93
CA VAL A 164 20.58 2.51 7.34
C VAL A 164 22.07 2.81 7.47
N SER A 165 22.93 2.04 6.79
CA SER A 165 24.39 2.19 6.90
C SER A 165 24.89 3.53 6.36
N ASN A 166 24.24 4.06 5.31
CA ASN A 166 24.58 5.34 4.70
C ASN A 166 23.76 6.51 5.25
N MET A 167 23.02 6.31 6.35
CA MET A 167 22.16 7.35 6.92
C MET A 167 22.99 8.53 7.43
N GLN A 168 22.68 9.71 6.91
CA GLN A 168 23.34 10.94 7.32
C GLN A 168 22.90 11.35 8.73
N ALA A 169 23.80 11.91 9.53
CA ALA A 169 23.48 12.41 10.87
C ALA A 169 22.42 13.55 10.89
N SER A 170 22.19 14.18 9.74
CA SER A 170 21.12 15.17 9.53
C SER A 170 19.72 14.54 9.55
N ILE A 171 19.59 13.23 9.32
CA ILE A 171 18.30 12.54 9.37
C ILE A 171 17.84 12.43 10.83
N LYS A 172 16.64 12.96 11.08
CA LYS A 172 15.96 13.02 12.37
C LYS A 172 14.66 12.22 12.39
N ARG A 173 14.18 11.75 11.23
CA ARG A 173 13.00 10.87 11.14
C ARG A 173 13.07 9.97 9.91
N LEU A 174 12.62 8.73 10.08
CA LEU A 174 12.27 7.85 8.98
C LEU A 174 10.77 7.88 8.74
N VAL A 175 10.37 7.96 7.47
CA VAL A 175 8.99 7.75 7.04
C VAL A 175 8.96 6.55 6.12
N LEU A 176 8.21 5.52 6.52
CA LEU A 176 8.12 4.24 5.83
C LEU A 176 6.73 4.13 5.21
N LEU A 177 6.69 3.92 3.90
CA LEU A 177 5.49 3.93 3.09
C LEU A 177 5.21 2.50 2.63
N THR A 178 4.16 1.88 3.16
CA THR A 178 3.82 0.47 2.88
C THR A 178 2.33 0.30 2.64
N HIS A 179 1.92 -0.84 2.10
CA HIS A 179 0.49 -1.16 2.01
C HIS A 179 0.00 -1.76 3.33
N ILE A 180 0.56 -2.92 3.70
CA ILE A 180 0.26 -3.62 4.96
C ILE A 180 1.16 -3.02 6.06
N PRO A 181 0.60 -2.62 7.21
CA PRO A 181 1.39 -2.14 8.32
C PRO A 181 2.22 -3.28 8.95
N PRO A 182 3.38 -2.98 9.56
CA PRO A 182 4.18 -3.99 10.24
C PRO A 182 3.39 -4.64 11.38
N PHE A 183 2.64 -3.84 12.12
CA PHE A 183 1.73 -4.21 13.19
C PHE A 183 0.65 -3.12 13.35
N MET A 184 -0.45 -3.44 14.03
CA MET A 184 -1.61 -2.58 14.23
C MET A 184 -1.68 -1.99 15.64
N SER A 185 -1.48 -2.79 16.68
CA SER A 185 -1.68 -2.40 18.09
C SER A 185 -0.40 -2.49 18.91
N SER A 186 0.38 -3.56 18.74
CA SER A 186 1.65 -3.74 19.45
C SER A 186 2.68 -4.47 18.60
N VAL A 187 3.96 -4.23 18.86
CA VAL A 187 5.04 -4.82 18.06
C VAL A 187 5.02 -6.35 18.10
N ASP A 188 4.68 -6.91 19.26
CA ASP A 188 4.65 -8.35 19.51
C ASP A 188 3.27 -8.99 19.24
N GLU A 189 2.33 -8.24 18.64
CA GLU A 189 1.01 -8.79 18.34
C GLU A 189 1.10 -10.02 17.44
N LYS A 190 0.13 -10.91 17.57
CA LYS A 190 0.06 -12.11 16.74
C LYS A 190 -0.07 -11.72 15.27
N GLU A 191 0.65 -12.44 14.42
CA GLU A 191 0.46 -12.30 12.97
C GLU A 191 -0.97 -12.69 12.54
N GLY A 192 -1.50 -11.97 11.55
CA GLY A 192 -2.85 -12.09 11.05
C GLY A 192 -2.99 -11.42 9.68
N TRP A 193 -4.22 -11.16 9.26
CA TRP A 193 -4.49 -10.56 7.95
C TRP A 193 -3.90 -9.14 7.83
N ALA A 194 -4.05 -8.31 8.86
CA ALA A 194 -3.69 -6.89 8.80
C ALA A 194 -2.24 -6.55 9.20
N ASN A 195 -1.33 -7.52 9.30
CA ASN A 195 0.04 -7.26 9.75
C ASN A 195 1.05 -8.27 9.17
N TRP A 196 2.35 -7.99 9.34
CA TRP A 196 3.39 -8.86 8.81
C TRP A 196 3.60 -10.11 9.65
N LYS A 197 4.22 -11.13 9.05
CA LYS A 197 4.75 -12.30 9.75
C LYS A 197 5.78 -11.88 10.78
N GLN A 198 5.72 -12.46 11.97
CA GLN A 198 6.48 -12.00 13.12
C GLN A 198 8.00 -12.03 12.89
N VAL A 199 8.49 -13.05 12.18
CA VAL A 199 9.92 -13.20 11.86
C VAL A 199 10.44 -12.04 11.01
N TYR A 200 9.73 -11.67 9.94
CA TYR A 200 10.14 -10.58 9.06
C TYR A 200 9.93 -9.22 9.73
N ARG A 201 8.82 -9.06 10.47
CA ARG A 201 8.56 -7.87 11.28
C ARG A 201 9.73 -7.58 12.21
N LYS A 202 10.15 -8.58 13.00
CA LYS A 202 11.25 -8.40 13.94
C LYS A 202 12.55 -8.03 13.23
N GLN A 203 12.91 -8.76 12.16
CA GLN A 203 14.14 -8.49 11.40
C GLN A 203 14.21 -7.04 10.89
N ILE A 204 13.12 -6.55 10.31
CA ILE A 204 13.08 -5.19 9.73
C ILE A 204 13.03 -4.12 10.82
N LEU A 205 12.26 -4.34 11.89
CA LEU A 205 12.20 -3.37 12.99
C LEU A 205 13.52 -3.28 13.77
N ASP A 206 14.23 -4.41 13.95
CA ASP A 206 15.58 -4.42 14.54
C ASP A 206 16.52 -3.53 13.70
N LEU A 207 16.63 -3.82 12.39
CA LEU A 207 17.49 -3.10 11.45
C LEU A 207 17.19 -1.59 11.43
N LEU A 208 15.92 -1.22 11.31
CA LEU A 208 15.53 0.19 11.22
C LEU A 208 15.65 0.94 12.56
N SER A 209 15.82 0.23 13.69
CA SER A 209 16.04 0.83 15.01
C SER A 209 17.51 1.12 15.33
N GLU A 210 18.44 0.50 14.61
CA GLU A 210 19.89 0.73 14.74
C GLU A 210 20.30 2.21 14.74
N PRO A 211 19.80 3.08 13.84
CA PRO A 211 20.20 4.50 13.80
C PRO A 211 19.60 5.34 14.95
N ARG A 212 18.73 4.77 15.79
CA ARG A 212 18.03 5.46 16.90
C ARG A 212 17.20 6.68 16.45
N VAL A 213 16.70 6.63 15.22
CA VAL A 213 15.87 7.69 14.63
C VAL A 213 14.38 7.33 14.73
N PRO A 214 13.50 8.23 15.21
CA PRO A 214 12.06 7.99 15.25
C PRO A 214 11.48 7.61 13.89
N MET A 215 10.49 6.71 13.90
CA MET A 215 9.87 6.17 12.69
C MET A 215 8.38 6.49 12.61
N LEU A 216 7.91 6.86 11.41
CA LEU A 216 6.50 6.97 11.07
C LEU A 216 6.20 6.01 9.92
N TRP A 217 5.29 5.08 10.13
CA TRP A 217 4.73 4.21 9.11
C TRP A 217 3.42 4.78 8.60
N VAL A 218 3.33 4.98 7.29
CA VAL A 218 2.11 5.40 6.59
C VAL A 218 1.64 4.23 5.73
N CYS A 219 0.47 3.71 6.05
CA CYS A 219 -0.02 2.41 5.57
C CYS A 219 -1.47 2.48 5.05
N GLY A 220 -1.87 1.47 4.30
CA GLY A 220 -3.23 1.23 3.82
C GLY A 220 -3.80 -0.09 4.33
N HIS A 221 -4.42 -0.88 3.44
CA HIS A 221 -4.93 -2.25 3.66
C HIS A 221 -6.16 -2.38 4.58
N PHE A 222 -6.18 -1.72 5.74
CA PHE A 222 -7.24 -1.94 6.74
C PHE A 222 -8.58 -1.23 6.45
N HIS A 223 -8.60 -0.34 5.46
CA HIS A 223 -9.76 0.46 5.02
C HIS A 223 -10.42 1.31 6.13
N ALA A 224 -9.74 1.48 7.26
CA ALA A 224 -10.13 2.32 8.38
C ALA A 224 -8.92 3.08 8.89
N ASN A 225 -9.15 4.23 9.53
CA ASN A 225 -8.07 4.99 10.14
C ASN A 225 -7.61 4.29 11.43
N VAL A 226 -6.32 4.02 11.55
CA VAL A 226 -5.72 3.48 12.77
C VAL A 226 -4.49 4.29 13.13
N GLU A 227 -4.41 4.66 14.40
CA GLU A 227 -3.27 5.36 14.97
C GLU A 227 -2.73 4.61 16.17
N THR A 228 -1.47 4.23 16.07
CA THR A 228 -0.77 3.52 17.14
C THR A 228 0.58 4.15 17.34
N ASP A 229 0.89 4.50 18.58
CA ASP A 229 2.19 5.01 18.98
C ASP A 229 2.80 4.05 20.01
N VAL A 230 4.01 3.58 19.73
CA VAL A 230 4.76 2.66 20.58
C VAL A 230 6.21 3.12 20.69
N THR A 231 6.93 2.53 21.63
CA THR A 231 8.39 2.62 21.69
C THR A 231 8.95 1.22 21.54
N TYR A 232 9.88 1.03 20.60
CA TYR A 232 10.54 -0.25 20.40
C TYR A 232 12.05 -0.06 20.43
N GLN A 233 12.70 -0.80 21.31
CA GLN A 233 14.13 -0.64 21.62
C GLN A 233 14.52 0.81 21.94
N GLY A 234 13.65 1.57 22.62
CA GLY A 234 13.89 2.98 22.93
C GLY A 234 13.73 3.95 21.75
N VAL A 235 13.28 3.48 20.58
CA VAL A 235 12.98 4.30 19.42
C VAL A 235 11.46 4.53 19.33
N PRO A 236 10.98 5.79 19.28
CA PRO A 236 9.57 6.08 19.05
C PRO A 236 9.12 5.61 17.66
N MET A 237 7.98 4.93 17.60
CA MET A 237 7.39 4.44 16.37
C MET A 237 5.91 4.76 16.32
N SER A 238 5.49 5.36 15.22
CA SER A 238 4.10 5.72 14.94
C SER A 238 3.60 4.93 13.74
N ILE A 239 2.48 4.22 13.88
CA ILE A 239 1.75 3.60 12.77
C ILE A 239 0.54 4.45 12.46
N ARG A 240 0.36 4.80 11.20
CA ARG A 240 -0.79 5.53 10.68
C ARG A 240 -1.33 4.80 9.47
N VAL A 241 -2.44 4.10 9.68
CA VAL A 241 -3.21 3.48 8.60
C VAL A 241 -4.27 4.47 8.17
N THR A 242 -4.37 4.73 6.87
CA THR A 242 -5.41 5.59 6.29
C THR A 242 -6.53 4.74 5.70
N SER A 243 -7.78 5.19 5.81
CA SER A 243 -8.89 4.53 5.14
C SER A 243 -8.73 4.55 3.61
N ALA A 244 -9.44 3.67 2.91
CA ALA A 244 -9.36 3.63 1.45
C ALA A 244 -10.10 4.82 0.81
N ALA A 245 -9.67 5.16 -0.41
CA ALA A 245 -10.34 6.16 -1.25
C ALA A 245 -11.69 5.65 -1.80
N GLY A 246 -11.77 4.35 -2.11
CA GLY A 246 -12.94 3.71 -2.73
C GLY A 246 -13.94 3.12 -1.73
N THR A 247 -13.48 2.57 -0.61
CA THR A 247 -14.36 1.85 0.33
C THR A 247 -13.86 1.97 1.76
N THR A 248 -14.55 2.73 2.61
CA THR A 248 -14.22 2.81 4.05
C THR A 248 -14.92 1.69 4.82
N MET A 249 -14.19 0.93 5.63
CA MET A 249 -14.77 -0.02 6.59
C MET A 249 -14.94 0.66 7.95
N GLN A 250 -16.15 0.63 8.51
CA GLN A 250 -16.36 0.91 9.92
C GLN A 250 -16.39 -0.39 10.71
N TRP A 251 -15.42 -0.58 11.60
CA TRP A 251 -15.37 -1.69 12.53
C TRP A 251 -16.08 -1.27 13.82
N ASP A 252 -17.29 -1.78 14.05
CA ASP A 252 -18.08 -1.47 15.25
C ASP A 252 -17.79 -2.40 16.45
N GLY A 253 -16.79 -3.28 16.32
CA GLY A 253 -16.41 -4.23 17.36
C GLY A 253 -17.33 -5.45 17.49
N LEU A 254 -18.32 -5.62 16.59
CA LEU A 254 -19.26 -6.73 16.58
C LEU A 254 -19.17 -7.60 15.32
N ASN A 255 -17.97 -7.98 14.86
CA ASN A 255 -17.75 -9.02 13.84
C ASN A 255 -18.59 -8.94 12.52
N GLU A 256 -19.25 -7.82 12.22
CA GLU A 256 -20.10 -7.64 11.03
C GLU A 256 -19.43 -6.62 10.10
N PRO A 257 -18.87 -7.03 8.95
CA PRO A 257 -18.12 -6.13 8.09
C PRO A 257 -19.04 -5.41 7.09
N TRP A 258 -20.05 -4.65 7.53
CA TRP A 258 -20.83 -3.83 6.59
C TRP A 258 -21.43 -2.58 7.25
N SER A 259 -20.74 -1.45 7.12
CA SER A 259 -21.43 -0.20 6.80
C SER A 259 -20.57 0.64 5.85
N ASN A 260 -21.10 0.86 4.64
CA ASN A 260 -20.55 1.78 3.67
C ASN A 260 -20.92 3.19 4.16
N SER A 261 -20.11 3.74 5.06
CA SER A 261 -20.35 5.04 5.67
C SER A 261 -19.18 5.95 5.33
N SER A 262 -19.43 6.77 4.31
CA SER A 262 -18.61 7.88 3.85
C SER A 262 -18.42 8.92 4.96
N LYS A 263 -17.54 8.66 5.93
CA LYS A 263 -17.11 9.67 6.90
C LYS A 263 -15.62 9.52 7.19
N ASP A 264 -14.90 10.52 6.67
CA ASP A 264 -13.54 10.93 6.99
C ASP A 264 -12.41 9.93 6.68
N SER A 265 -12.02 9.89 5.40
CA SER A 265 -10.64 9.57 5.04
C SER A 265 -9.71 10.68 5.53
N LEU A 266 -9.03 10.45 6.64
CA LEU A 266 -8.01 11.34 7.17
C LEU A 266 -6.78 11.23 6.27
N ILE A 267 -6.71 12.11 5.27
CA ILE A 267 -5.51 12.34 4.47
C ILE A 267 -4.44 12.90 5.41
N ARG A 268 -3.39 12.12 5.68
CA ARG A 268 -2.17 12.65 6.29
C ARG A 268 -1.25 13.18 5.20
N MET A 269 -1.35 14.47 4.96
CA MET A 269 -0.37 15.19 4.16
C MET A 269 0.91 15.40 4.96
N VAL A 270 2.04 15.04 4.37
CA VAL A 270 3.34 15.48 4.84
C VAL A 270 3.52 16.94 4.40
N ARG A 271 3.30 17.89 5.32
CA ARG A 271 3.63 19.30 5.06
C ARG A 271 5.15 19.47 5.03
N ARG A 272 5.64 20.43 4.24
CA ARG A 272 7.04 20.87 4.29
C ARG A 272 7.38 21.26 5.73
N PRO A 273 8.55 20.92 6.26
CA PRO A 273 9.03 21.54 7.48
C PRO A 273 9.15 23.05 7.22
N GLU A 274 8.45 23.85 8.03
CA GLU A 274 8.68 25.30 8.08
C GLU A 274 10.12 25.53 8.56
N GLU A 275 10.78 26.52 7.96
CA GLU A 275 12.18 26.91 8.20
C GLU A 275 12.50 27.24 9.67
#